data_AF-A0AAV3ZZH5-F1
#
_entry.id   AF-A0AAV3ZZH5-F1
#
_cell.length_a   1.000
_cell.length_b   1.000
_cell.length_c   1.000
_cell.angle_alpha   90.00
_cell.angle_beta   90.00
_cell.angle_gamma   90.00
#
_symmetry.space_group_name_H-M   'P 1'
#
loop_
_entity.id
_entity.type
_entity.pdbx_description
1 polymer ?
#
loop_
_entity_poly.entity_id
_entity_poly.type
_entity_poly.pdbx_seq_one_letter_code
_entity_poly.pdbx_strand_id
1 'polypeptide(L)'
;MDLTDADQLTVDVARVPGNVSERSHNIFMIETSLISLNICLALAGFCTNLVNLVVFILMGIKDAMVVTLFSLSVSDFITTVFALIKLVSFLVGLVCNRLNIRISIDSLALFLYFSSWESVFYDISAFTTAFIAVERSLCVCMPFQFKKFVTWRKNTKAVIIIYVLALAAYSPWLSILRLRSAFDPILNRSIIIYKHATNHQEQINVFTVHLFLLVLVPLCTFVVIISSGIMAVGLIRSYKFQKMQMRAVSRQRNSTVRASSRWSTKLQNAEDEEEEGQVTKLGAGRQQLSSKNFRIIQMVTIVSALGLACNVVRFGCVLYVIAFSVDFDDNDTDRQNILTLIMHTFNLINVTFNSVVYYNYISTYKAIVRQIFRPRNSVSPNSNISYIKGE
;
A
#
# COMPACT_ATOMS: atom_id res chain seq x y z
N MET A 1 37.46 70.05 4.62
CA MET A 1 38.48 69.06 4.27
C MET A 1 38.76 68.23 5.53
N ASP A 2 38.20 67.06 5.75
CA ASP A 2 37.20 66.29 5.01
C ASP A 2 36.45 65.39 6.00
N LEU A 3 35.13 65.36 5.83
CA LEU A 3 34.18 64.41 6.40
C LEU A 3 34.10 63.23 5.42
N THR A 4 34.96 62.22 5.52
CA THR A 4 34.86 61.02 4.66
C THR A 4 35.51 59.78 5.28
N ASP A 5 35.06 59.32 6.44
CA ASP A 5 35.40 57.96 6.92
C ASP A 5 34.30 57.30 7.78
N ALA A 6 33.25 58.03 8.16
CA ALA A 6 32.15 57.49 8.99
C ALA A 6 31.00 56.84 8.18
N ASP A 7 30.94 57.04 6.86
CA ASP A 7 29.90 56.48 5.97
C ASP A 7 30.32 55.17 5.28
N GLN A 8 31.52 54.67 5.53
CA GLN A 8 32.02 53.44 4.91
C GLN A 8 31.86 52.19 5.80
N LEU A 9 31.49 52.36 7.08
CA LEU A 9 31.25 51.25 8.00
C LEU A 9 29.76 50.86 8.11
N THR A 10 28.86 51.55 7.41
CA THR A 10 27.40 51.30 7.41
C THR A 10 26.87 50.70 6.10
N VAL A 11 27.75 50.32 5.16
CA VAL A 11 27.36 49.81 3.83
C VAL A 11 27.82 48.36 3.56
N ASP A 12 28.09 47.57 4.60
CA ASP A 12 28.35 46.11 4.44
C ASP A 12 27.31 45.21 5.12
N VAL A 13 26.17 45.75 5.57
CA VAL A 13 25.08 44.96 6.21
C VAL A 13 23.91 44.65 5.24
N ALA A 14 23.99 44.98 3.96
CA ALA A 14 22.86 44.73 3.05
C ALA A 14 23.26 44.29 1.63
N ARG A 15 24.06 43.23 1.52
CA ARG A 15 24.05 42.34 0.35
C ARG A 15 24.25 40.90 0.80
N VAL A 16 23.24 40.34 1.47
CA VAL A 16 23.01 38.90 1.35
C VAL A 16 22.80 38.66 -0.16
N PRO A 17 23.64 37.88 -0.86
CA PRO A 17 23.47 37.66 -2.28
C PRO A 17 22.06 37.11 -2.52
N GLY A 18 21.30 37.73 -3.42
CA GLY A 18 19.91 37.36 -3.72
C GLY A 18 19.71 35.86 -3.98
N ASN A 19 20.77 35.18 -4.41
CA ASN A 19 20.83 33.75 -4.64
C ASN A 19 20.56 32.88 -3.39
N VAL A 20 20.95 33.31 -2.18
CA VAL A 20 20.73 32.53 -0.94
C VAL A 20 19.29 32.69 -0.46
N SER A 21 18.74 33.90 -0.52
CA SER A 21 17.34 34.16 -0.16
C SER A 21 16.35 33.51 -1.13
N GLU A 22 16.62 33.58 -2.45
CA GLU A 22 15.79 32.93 -3.47
C GLU A 22 15.86 31.40 -3.38
N ARG A 23 17.05 30.83 -3.14
CA ARG A 23 17.20 29.38 -2.95
C ARG A 23 16.42 28.88 -1.74
N SER A 24 16.54 29.56 -0.60
CA SER A 24 15.79 29.21 0.62
C SER A 24 14.28 29.36 0.45
N HIS A 25 13.83 30.29 -0.39
CA HIS A 25 12.41 30.43 -0.74
C HIS A 25 11.93 29.27 -1.62
N ASN A 26 12.68 28.92 -2.67
CA ASN A 26 12.32 27.85 -3.60
C ASN A 26 12.27 26.48 -2.91
N ILE A 27 13.26 26.16 -2.06
CA ILE A 27 13.29 24.91 -1.28
C ILE A 27 12.05 24.82 -0.39
N PHE A 28 11.74 25.89 0.34
CA PHE A 28 10.56 25.96 1.19
C PHE A 28 9.25 25.77 0.43
N MET A 29 9.12 26.37 -0.75
CA MET A 29 7.95 26.19 -1.61
C MET A 29 7.79 24.74 -2.08
N ILE A 30 8.91 24.07 -2.43
CA ILE A 30 8.93 22.66 -2.81
C ILE A 30 8.51 21.77 -1.63
N GLU A 31 9.12 21.96 -0.46
CA GLU A 31 8.78 21.18 0.75
C GLU A 31 7.31 21.34 1.11
N THR A 32 6.81 22.58 1.15
CA THR A 32 5.41 22.89 1.48
C THR A 32 4.45 22.24 0.48
N SER A 33 4.79 22.25 -0.81
CA SER A 33 4.00 21.62 -1.87
C SER A 33 3.96 20.09 -1.72
N LEU A 34 5.11 19.47 -1.44
CA LEU A 34 5.22 18.02 -1.23
C LEU A 34 4.46 17.57 0.03
N ILE A 35 4.57 18.33 1.13
CA ILE A 35 3.81 18.05 2.36
C ILE A 35 2.31 18.15 2.11
N SER A 36 1.87 19.19 1.40
CA SER A 36 0.45 19.37 1.06
C SER A 36 -0.08 18.20 0.21
N LEU A 37 0.70 17.76 -0.78
CA LEU A 37 0.39 16.56 -1.58
C LEU A 37 0.29 15.31 -0.70
N ASN A 38 1.25 15.12 0.21
CA ASN A 38 1.28 13.98 1.12
C ASN A 38 0.09 13.98 2.09
N ILE A 39 -0.34 15.14 2.59
CA ILE A 39 -1.55 15.25 3.43
C ILE A 39 -2.78 14.84 2.61
N CYS A 40 -2.93 15.31 1.37
CA CYS A 40 -4.02 14.93 0.49
C CYS A 40 -4.04 13.41 0.23
N LEU A 41 -2.88 12.82 -0.07
CA LEU A 41 -2.75 11.37 -0.26
C LEU A 41 -3.08 10.60 1.01
N ALA A 42 -2.59 11.04 2.18
CA ALA A 42 -2.87 10.39 3.45
C ALA A 42 -4.37 10.47 3.83
N LEU A 43 -5.04 11.59 3.55
CA LEU A 43 -6.50 11.72 3.73
C LEU A 43 -7.26 10.78 2.78
N ALA A 44 -6.86 10.73 1.51
CA ALA A 44 -7.45 9.81 0.54
C ALA A 44 -7.26 8.35 1.00
N GLY A 45 -6.04 7.99 1.41
CA GLY A 45 -5.71 6.66 1.93
C GLY A 45 -6.48 6.30 3.19
N PHE A 46 -6.65 7.24 4.13
CA PHE A 46 -7.48 7.05 5.32
C PHE A 46 -8.93 6.71 4.94
N CYS A 47 -9.54 7.52 4.08
CA CYS A 47 -10.91 7.32 3.63
C CYS A 47 -11.10 6.02 2.85
N THR A 48 -10.23 5.74 1.89
CA THR A 48 -10.39 4.56 1.02
C THR A 48 -10.12 3.27 1.78
N ASN A 49 -9.14 3.23 2.69
CA ASN A 49 -8.90 2.05 3.52
C ASN A 49 -9.99 1.85 4.58
N LEU A 50 -10.59 2.92 5.11
CA LEU A 50 -11.77 2.79 5.96
C LEU A 50 -12.94 2.13 5.20
N VAL A 51 -13.18 2.55 3.95
CA VAL A 51 -14.17 1.90 3.07
C VAL A 51 -13.81 0.44 2.84
N ASN A 52 -12.54 0.13 2.55
CA ASN A 52 -12.10 -1.27 2.37
C ASN A 52 -12.43 -2.13 3.59
N LEU A 53 -12.12 -1.64 4.79
CA LEU A 53 -12.41 -2.35 6.05
C LEU A 53 -13.90 -2.66 6.18
N VAL A 54 -14.77 -1.65 6.00
CA VAL A 54 -16.22 -1.82 6.06
C VAL A 54 -16.69 -2.85 5.01
N VAL A 55 -16.22 -2.73 3.76
CA VAL A 55 -16.63 -3.62 2.69
C VAL A 55 -16.19 -5.06 2.96
N PHE A 56 -14.95 -5.29 3.41
CA PHE A 56 -14.45 -6.65 3.70
C PHE A 56 -15.13 -7.28 4.91
N ILE A 57 -15.53 -6.49 5.91
CA ILE A 57 -16.39 -6.95 7.00
C ILE A 57 -17.76 -7.39 6.45
N LEU A 58 -18.37 -6.59 5.58
CA LEU A 58 -19.67 -6.90 4.96
C LEU A 58 -19.62 -8.08 3.99
N MET A 59 -18.50 -8.30 3.31
CA MET A 59 -18.26 -9.50 2.48
C MET A 59 -18.24 -10.78 3.32
N GLY A 60 -17.93 -10.67 4.61
CA GLY A 60 -17.75 -11.80 5.52
C GLY A 60 -16.37 -12.42 5.40
N ILE A 61 -15.70 -12.58 6.54
CA ILE A 61 -14.34 -13.14 6.65
C ILE A 61 -14.42 -14.69 6.62
N LYS A 62 -14.87 -15.24 5.48
CA LYS A 62 -15.00 -16.69 5.26
C LYS A 62 -14.08 -17.21 4.16
N ASP A 63 -13.57 -16.31 3.32
CA ASP A 63 -12.64 -16.63 2.25
C ASP A 63 -11.20 -16.24 2.63
N ALA A 64 -10.26 -17.11 2.29
CA ALA A 64 -8.84 -16.92 2.55
C ALA A 64 -8.28 -15.62 1.93
N MET A 65 -8.81 -15.24 0.77
CA MET A 65 -8.51 -13.96 0.10
C MET A 65 -9.04 -12.76 0.87
N VAL A 66 -10.28 -12.83 1.38
CA VAL A 66 -10.89 -11.70 2.11
C VAL A 66 -10.12 -11.45 3.40
N VAL A 67 -9.67 -12.50 4.09
CA VAL A 67 -8.80 -12.39 5.28
C VAL A 67 -7.53 -11.58 4.97
N THR A 68 -6.83 -11.92 3.89
CA THR A 68 -5.54 -11.29 3.58
C THR A 68 -5.70 -9.87 3.05
N LEU A 69 -6.73 -9.58 2.25
CA LEU A 69 -7.04 -8.22 1.81
C LEU A 69 -7.55 -7.33 2.95
N PHE A 70 -8.35 -7.88 3.87
CA PHE A 70 -8.76 -7.19 5.08
C PHE A 70 -7.54 -6.81 5.93
N SER A 71 -6.65 -7.77 6.17
CA SER A 71 -5.38 -7.53 6.87
C SER A 71 -4.54 -6.42 6.23
N LEU A 72 -4.43 -6.43 4.90
CA LEU A 72 -3.70 -5.42 4.15
C LEU A 72 -4.34 -4.04 4.33
N SER A 73 -5.68 -3.95 4.27
CA SER A 73 -6.39 -2.69 4.54
C SER A 73 -6.28 -2.21 5.99
N VAL A 74 -6.13 -3.12 6.97
CA VAL A 74 -5.88 -2.74 8.37
C VAL A 74 -4.52 -2.07 8.51
N SER A 75 -3.45 -2.67 7.97
CA SER A 75 -2.11 -2.07 8.05
C SER A 75 -2.01 -0.78 7.24
N ASP A 76 -2.64 -0.71 6.06
CA ASP A 76 -2.70 0.51 5.24
C ASP A 76 -3.48 1.64 5.92
N PHE A 77 -4.61 1.32 6.58
CA PHE A 77 -5.37 2.29 7.37
C PHE A 77 -4.53 2.85 8.52
N ILE A 78 -3.87 1.98 9.30
CA ILE A 78 -3.04 2.43 10.42
C ILE A 78 -1.84 3.26 9.93
N THR A 79 -1.23 2.86 8.80
CA THR A 79 -0.16 3.63 8.14
C THR A 79 -0.63 5.05 7.82
N THR A 80 -1.79 5.20 7.19
CA THR A 80 -2.32 6.52 6.81
C THR A 80 -2.71 7.37 8.03
N VAL A 81 -3.20 6.76 9.12
CA VAL A 81 -3.44 7.46 10.39
C VAL A 81 -2.15 8.07 10.94
N PHE A 82 -1.07 7.28 11.06
CA PHE A 82 0.21 7.80 11.54
C PHE A 82 0.84 8.82 10.58
N ALA A 83 0.65 8.63 9.27
CA ALA A 83 1.10 9.58 8.27
C ALA A 83 0.39 10.94 8.40
N LEU A 84 -0.92 10.97 8.69
CA LEU A 84 -1.64 12.22 8.93
C LEU A 84 -1.08 12.94 10.17
N ILE A 85 -0.88 12.22 11.28
CA ILE A 85 -0.39 12.82 12.52
C ILE A 85 1.01 13.42 12.33
N LYS A 86 1.94 12.68 11.70
CA LYS A 86 3.30 13.19 11.47
C LYS A 86 3.29 14.40 10.52
N LEU A 87 2.52 14.36 9.43
CA LEU A 87 2.54 15.40 8.39
C LEU A 87 1.93 16.70 8.90
N VAL A 88 0.85 16.62 9.67
CA VAL A 88 0.25 17.78 10.34
C VAL A 88 1.22 18.36 11.37
N SER A 89 1.88 17.51 12.16
CA SER A 89 2.89 17.96 13.14
C SER A 89 4.03 18.72 12.47
N PHE A 90 4.53 18.21 11.34
CA PHE A 90 5.60 18.82 10.56
C PHE A 90 5.16 20.14 9.91
N LEU A 91 3.95 20.19 9.33
CA LEU A 91 3.39 21.41 8.75
C LEU A 91 3.23 22.52 9.81
N VAL A 92 2.71 22.18 10.99
CA VAL A 92 2.61 23.11 12.12
C VAL A 92 3.99 23.64 12.51
N GLY A 93 4.99 22.75 12.57
CA GLY A 93 6.37 23.14 12.87
C GLY A 93 6.94 24.14 11.87
N LEU A 94 6.77 23.88 10.58
CA LEU A 94 7.23 24.79 9.51
C LEU A 94 6.55 26.16 9.58
N VAL A 95 5.22 26.19 9.73
CA VAL A 95 4.45 27.45 9.81
C VAL A 95 4.84 28.24 11.04
N CYS A 96 4.93 27.58 12.21
CA CYS A 96 5.31 28.24 13.46
C CYS A 96 6.73 28.79 13.41
N ASN A 97 7.70 28.03 12.86
CA ASN A 97 9.07 28.51 12.68
C ASN A 97 9.12 29.75 11.76
N ARG A 98 8.35 29.75 10.66
CA ARG A 98 8.29 30.90 9.74
C ARG A 98 7.64 32.13 10.33
N LEU A 99 6.57 31.96 11.10
CA LEU A 99 5.88 33.06 11.78
C LEU A 99 6.54 33.46 13.10
N ASN A 100 7.66 32.82 13.47
CA ASN A 100 8.34 32.99 14.75
C ASN A 100 7.41 32.76 15.96
N ILE A 101 6.42 31.87 15.80
CA ILE A 101 5.46 31.48 16.83
C ILE A 101 6.07 30.33 17.64
N ARG A 102 6.18 30.50 18.95
CA ARG A 102 6.76 29.48 19.82
C ARG A 102 5.71 28.52 20.38
N ILE A 103 5.69 27.29 19.87
CA ILE A 103 4.82 26.20 20.33
C ILE A 103 5.43 25.42 21.50
N SER A 104 4.59 24.74 22.28
CA SER A 104 5.03 23.98 23.48
C SER A 104 5.43 22.54 23.17
N ILE A 105 5.33 22.17 21.89
CA ILE A 105 5.48 20.81 21.40
C ILE A 105 6.57 20.87 20.33
N ASP A 106 7.60 20.04 20.48
CA ASP A 106 8.59 19.85 19.43
C ASP A 106 7.92 19.10 18.25
N SER A 107 7.57 19.86 17.21
CA SER A 107 6.99 19.32 15.98
C SER A 107 7.88 18.29 15.29
N LEU A 108 9.21 18.44 15.40
CA LEU A 108 10.15 17.49 14.83
C LEU A 108 10.15 16.19 15.65
N ALA A 109 10.09 16.28 16.98
CA ALA A 109 9.96 15.11 17.85
C ALA A 109 8.71 14.28 17.53
N LEU A 110 7.56 14.93 17.36
CA LEU A 110 6.32 14.25 16.98
C LEU A 110 6.43 13.64 15.57
N PHE A 111 7.00 14.38 14.61
CA PHE A 111 7.22 13.88 13.26
C PHE A 111 8.05 12.58 13.28
N LEU A 112 9.20 12.57 13.95
CA LEU A 112 10.10 11.42 14.02
C LEU A 112 9.46 10.24 14.76
N TYR A 113 8.75 10.50 15.86
CA TYR A 113 8.07 9.47 16.64
C TYR A 113 6.99 8.77 15.82
N PHE A 114 6.12 9.51 15.16
CA PHE A 114 5.03 8.94 14.37
C PHE A 114 5.49 8.38 13.01
N SER A 115 6.56 8.91 12.42
CA SER A 115 7.22 8.34 11.23
C SER A 115 7.71 6.90 11.47
N SER A 116 8.19 6.62 12.69
CA SER A 116 8.59 5.26 13.07
C SER A 116 7.41 4.30 13.10
N TRP A 117 6.29 4.70 13.71
CA TRP A 117 5.08 3.87 13.77
C TRP A 117 4.46 3.64 12.39
N GLU A 118 4.37 4.67 11.55
CA GLU A 118 3.99 4.54 10.15
C GLU A 118 4.87 3.51 9.43
N SER A 119 6.20 3.57 9.61
CA SER A 119 7.13 2.64 8.97
C SER A 119 6.85 1.18 9.36
N VAL A 120 6.56 0.91 10.64
CA VAL A 120 6.21 -0.43 11.13
C VAL A 120 4.99 -1.00 10.38
N PHE A 121 3.91 -0.22 10.31
CA PHE A 121 2.67 -0.68 9.68
C PHE A 121 2.77 -0.76 8.16
N TYR A 122 3.56 0.12 7.54
CA TYR A 122 3.86 0.02 6.11
C TYR A 122 4.63 -1.26 5.79
N ASP A 123 5.61 -1.63 6.63
CA ASP A 123 6.38 -2.86 6.43
C ASP A 123 5.53 -4.11 6.71
N ILE A 124 4.56 -4.05 7.64
CA ILE A 124 3.52 -5.09 7.80
C ILE A 124 2.68 -5.23 6.51
N SER A 125 2.28 -4.13 5.86
CA SER A 125 1.61 -4.18 4.56
C SER A 125 2.48 -4.84 3.49
N ALA A 126 3.78 -4.56 3.47
CA ALA A 126 4.71 -5.19 2.54
C ALA A 126 4.86 -6.71 2.79
N PHE A 127 4.98 -7.14 4.04
CA PHE A 127 5.04 -8.56 4.41
C PHE A 127 3.73 -9.29 4.08
N THR A 128 2.59 -8.65 4.33
CA THR A 128 1.27 -9.16 3.97
C THR A 128 1.15 -9.30 2.45
N THR A 129 1.64 -8.32 1.69
CA THR A 129 1.67 -8.37 0.22
C THR A 129 2.56 -9.49 -0.31
N ALA A 130 3.73 -9.70 0.29
CA ALA A 130 4.61 -10.83 -0.04
C ALA A 130 3.92 -12.18 0.22
N PHE A 131 3.24 -12.31 1.36
CA PHE A 131 2.44 -13.49 1.68
C PHE A 131 1.32 -13.71 0.65
N ILE A 132 0.58 -12.66 0.27
CA ILE A 132 -0.46 -12.73 -0.76
C ILE A 132 0.15 -13.17 -2.11
N ALA A 133 1.30 -12.63 -2.49
CA ALA A 133 1.96 -12.99 -3.74
C ALA A 133 2.33 -14.48 -3.78
N VAL A 134 2.87 -15.01 -2.68
CA VAL A 134 3.16 -16.45 -2.53
C VAL A 134 1.87 -17.28 -2.56
N GLU A 135 0.84 -16.88 -1.81
CA GLU A 135 -0.46 -17.56 -1.80
C GLU A 135 -1.02 -17.68 -3.22
N ARG A 136 -0.98 -16.60 -4.01
CA ARG A 136 -1.49 -16.60 -5.38
C ARG A 136 -0.60 -17.37 -6.35
N SER A 137 0.71 -17.30 -6.22
CA SER A 137 1.61 -18.10 -7.07
C SER A 137 1.40 -19.59 -6.83
N LEU A 138 1.22 -20.02 -5.57
CA LEU A 138 0.88 -21.39 -5.21
C LEU A 138 -0.48 -21.82 -5.76
N CYS A 139 -1.48 -20.94 -5.77
CA CYS A 139 -2.79 -21.22 -6.38
C CYS A 139 -2.68 -21.56 -7.87
N VAL A 140 -1.75 -20.92 -8.58
CA VAL A 140 -1.55 -21.14 -10.01
C VAL A 140 -0.69 -22.38 -10.27
N CYS A 141 0.36 -22.60 -9.47
CA CYS A 141 1.27 -23.74 -9.62
C CYS A 141 0.67 -25.06 -9.15
N MET A 142 -0.16 -25.04 -8.10
CA MET A 142 -0.68 -26.24 -7.44
C MET A 142 -2.19 -26.18 -7.21
N PRO A 143 -3.02 -26.06 -8.27
CA PRO A 143 -4.46 -25.84 -8.14
C PRO A 143 -5.19 -26.95 -7.38
N PHE A 144 -4.74 -28.21 -7.48
CA PHE A 144 -5.37 -29.37 -6.83
C PHE A 144 -5.05 -29.48 -5.34
N GLN A 145 -3.90 -28.96 -4.90
CA GLN A 145 -3.50 -29.01 -3.48
C GLN A 145 -3.77 -27.68 -2.76
N PHE A 146 -3.99 -26.60 -3.51
CA PHE A 146 -4.23 -25.26 -2.96
C PHE A 146 -5.33 -25.23 -1.90
N LYS A 147 -6.49 -25.87 -2.14
CA LYS A 147 -7.61 -25.90 -1.18
C LYS A 147 -7.26 -26.58 0.16
N LYS A 148 -6.27 -27.48 0.18
CA LYS A 148 -5.80 -28.14 1.41
C LYS A 148 -4.86 -27.23 2.21
N PHE A 149 -4.05 -26.46 1.51
CA PHE A 149 -3.04 -25.58 2.12
C PHE A 149 -3.60 -24.22 2.53
N VAL A 150 -4.47 -23.64 1.69
CA VAL A 150 -4.97 -22.28 1.86
C VAL A 150 -6.43 -22.32 2.29
N THR A 151 -6.62 -22.01 3.58
CA THR A 151 -7.93 -21.91 4.22
C THR A 151 -7.96 -20.63 5.03
N TRP A 152 -9.15 -20.05 5.23
CA TRP A 152 -9.29 -18.78 5.96
C TRP A 152 -8.67 -18.84 7.38
N ARG A 153 -8.77 -19.99 8.07
CA ARG A 153 -8.17 -20.20 9.41
C ARG A 153 -6.65 -20.13 9.37
N LYS A 154 -6.04 -20.80 8.38
CA LYS A 154 -4.57 -20.81 8.21
C LYS A 154 -4.06 -19.42 7.82
N ASN A 155 -4.75 -18.73 6.91
CA ASN A 155 -4.41 -17.37 6.52
C ASN A 155 -4.56 -16.38 7.69
N THR A 156 -5.59 -16.54 8.52
CA THR A 156 -5.77 -15.71 9.72
C THR A 156 -4.58 -15.88 10.68
N LYS A 157 -4.17 -17.13 10.94
CA LYS A 157 -2.98 -17.40 11.76
C LYS A 157 -1.71 -16.83 11.14
N ALA A 158 -1.51 -17.00 9.84
CA ALA A 158 -0.34 -16.48 9.13
C ALA A 158 -0.24 -14.95 9.23
N VAL A 159 -1.36 -14.25 9.01
CA VAL A 159 -1.44 -12.79 9.17
C VAL A 159 -1.11 -12.36 10.61
N ILE A 160 -1.69 -13.01 11.62
CA ILE A 160 -1.40 -12.69 13.03
C ILE A 160 0.09 -12.87 13.33
N ILE A 161 0.70 -13.96 12.82
CA ILE A 161 2.13 -14.20 12.96
C ILE A 161 2.94 -13.09 12.30
N ILE A 162 2.56 -12.62 11.09
CA ILE A 162 3.23 -11.50 10.41
C ILE A 162 3.21 -10.25 11.31
N TYR A 163 2.06 -9.89 11.88
CA TYR A 163 1.94 -8.72 12.77
C TYR A 163 2.81 -8.87 14.02
N VAL A 164 2.72 -10.03 14.70
CA VAL A 164 3.48 -10.28 15.92
C VAL A 164 4.98 -10.25 15.67
N LEU A 165 5.45 -10.92 14.62
CA LEU A 165 6.87 -10.95 14.28
C LEU A 165 7.39 -9.56 13.89
N ALA A 166 6.62 -8.81 13.10
CA ALA A 166 7.00 -7.44 12.73
C ALA A 166 7.11 -6.54 13.96
N LEU A 167 6.07 -6.51 14.81
CA LEU A 167 6.07 -5.70 16.03
C LEU A 167 7.20 -6.11 16.99
N ALA A 168 7.43 -7.41 17.18
CA ALA A 168 8.52 -7.91 18.00
C ALA A 168 9.89 -7.48 17.47
N ALA A 169 10.08 -7.54 16.15
CA ALA A 169 11.34 -7.16 15.54
C ALA A 169 11.55 -5.62 15.55
N TYR A 170 10.49 -4.80 15.48
CA TYR A 170 10.58 -3.34 15.67
C TYR A 170 10.67 -2.92 17.14
N SER A 171 10.41 -3.82 18.10
CA SER A 171 10.40 -3.52 19.53
C SER A 171 11.68 -2.82 20.03
N PRO A 172 12.91 -3.22 19.63
CA PRO A 172 14.12 -2.52 20.05
C PRO A 172 14.14 -1.06 19.60
N TRP A 173 13.79 -0.78 18.33
CA TRP A 173 13.68 0.58 17.81
C TRP A 173 12.61 1.39 18.52
N LEU A 174 11.41 0.84 18.70
CA LEU A 174 10.32 1.53 19.39
C LEU A 174 10.65 1.83 20.87
N SER A 175 11.41 0.96 21.53
CA SER A 175 11.85 1.16 22.93
C SER A 175 12.80 2.34 23.10
N ILE A 176 13.44 2.74 22.00
CA ILE A 176 14.39 3.85 21.94
C ILE A 176 13.69 5.19 21.77
N LEU A 177 12.58 5.20 21.04
CA LEU A 177 11.76 6.37 20.79
C LEU A 177 11.09 6.81 22.09
N ARG A 178 11.65 7.81 22.76
CA ARG A 178 11.08 8.36 23.99
C ARG A 178 10.81 9.86 23.83
N LEU A 179 9.53 10.20 23.83
CA LEU A 179 9.07 11.56 24.09
C LEU A 179 9.24 11.82 25.59
N ARG A 180 10.02 12.81 25.96
CA ARG A 180 10.18 13.25 27.35
C ARG A 180 9.72 14.68 27.50
N SER A 181 9.09 14.97 28.64
CA SER A 181 8.88 16.35 29.06
C SER A 181 10.20 16.89 29.62
N ALA A 182 10.66 18.02 29.09
CA ALA A 182 11.83 18.75 29.56
C ALA A 182 11.46 20.22 29.77
N PHE A 183 11.98 20.82 30.84
CA PHE A 183 11.74 22.22 31.12
C PHE A 183 12.55 23.10 30.17
N ASP A 184 11.86 23.95 29.40
CA ASP A 184 12.49 24.95 28.56
C ASP A 184 12.58 26.28 29.35
N PRO A 185 13.78 26.75 29.71
CA PRO A 185 13.97 27.97 30.48
C PRO A 185 13.60 29.23 29.70
N ILE A 186 13.61 29.17 28.36
CA ILE A 186 13.26 30.30 27.49
C ILE A 186 11.74 30.46 27.40
N LEU A 187 11.01 29.34 27.35
CA LEU A 187 9.54 29.33 27.34
C LEU A 187 8.93 29.31 28.74
N ASN A 188 9.75 29.15 29.78
CA ASN A 188 9.36 28.99 31.18
C ASN A 188 8.26 27.93 31.37
N ARG A 189 8.33 26.84 30.60
CA ARG A 189 7.34 25.74 30.62
C ARG A 189 7.97 24.42 30.22
N SER A 190 7.34 23.33 30.59
CA SER A 190 7.77 22.00 30.17
C SER A 190 7.30 21.70 28.75
N ILE A 191 8.23 21.43 27.84
CA ILE A 191 7.98 21.05 26.45
C ILE A 191 8.26 19.56 26.24
N ILE A 192 7.60 18.94 25.28
CA ILE A 192 7.90 17.55 24.90
C ILE A 192 9.06 17.59 23.89
N ILE A 193 10.17 16.95 24.22
CA ILE A 193 11.35 16.82 23.35
C ILE A 193 11.62 15.36 23.00
N TYR A 194 12.29 15.16 21.87
CA TYR A 194 12.85 13.86 21.50
C TYR A 194 14.19 13.65 22.21
N LYS A 195 14.33 12.56 22.97
CA LYS A 195 15.59 12.25 23.64
C LYS A 195 16.60 11.69 22.61
N HIS A 196 17.70 12.40 22.37
CA HIS A 196 18.80 11.91 21.52
C HIS A 196 19.43 10.65 22.11
N ALA A 197 19.89 9.76 21.22
CA ALA A 197 20.45 8.45 21.55
C ALA A 197 21.72 8.54 22.43
N THR A 198 21.84 7.67 23.44
CA THR A 198 23.11 7.38 24.15
C THR A 198 23.92 6.35 23.37
N ASN A 199 25.23 6.17 23.61
CA ASN A 199 26.08 5.23 22.86
C ASN A 199 25.50 3.79 22.70
N HIS A 200 24.82 3.23 23.72
CA HIS A 200 24.18 1.92 23.61
C HIS A 200 22.93 1.92 22.68
N GLN A 201 22.26 3.05 22.61
CA GLN A 201 21.07 3.30 21.81
C GLN A 201 21.41 3.40 20.32
N GLU A 202 22.57 3.98 19.99
CA GLU A 202 23.08 4.04 18.62
C GLU A 202 23.38 2.65 18.06
N GLN A 203 23.95 1.74 18.86
CA GLN A 203 24.19 0.36 18.43
C GLN A 203 22.90 -0.39 18.09
N ILE A 204 21.83 -0.19 18.87
CA ILE A 204 20.52 -0.80 18.59
C ILE A 204 19.83 -0.14 17.38
N ASN A 205 20.02 1.17 17.19
CA ASN A 205 19.54 1.88 16.01
C ASN A 205 20.20 1.34 14.73
N VAL A 206 21.52 1.20 14.75
CA VAL A 206 22.28 0.60 13.64
C VAL A 206 21.82 -0.83 13.39
N PHE A 207 21.66 -1.65 14.43
CA PHE A 207 21.16 -3.02 14.29
C PHE A 207 19.76 -3.08 13.66
N THR A 208 18.83 -2.23 14.10
CA THR A 208 17.45 -2.25 13.60
C THR A 208 17.37 -1.74 12.16
N VAL A 209 18.09 -0.66 11.85
CA VAL A 209 18.23 -0.14 10.48
C VAL A 209 18.82 -1.20 9.56
N HIS A 210 19.89 -1.89 9.97
CA HIS A 210 20.51 -2.95 9.17
C HIS A 210 19.58 -4.16 8.99
N LEU A 211 18.95 -4.65 10.06
CA LEU A 211 18.10 -5.83 9.99
C LEU A 211 16.86 -5.63 9.10
N PHE A 212 16.19 -4.47 9.21
CA PHE A 212 14.98 -4.23 8.45
C PHE A 212 15.26 -3.69 7.06
N LEU A 213 16.00 -2.59 6.97
CA LEU A 213 16.13 -1.85 5.72
C LEU A 213 17.10 -2.53 4.75
N LEU A 214 18.15 -3.19 5.26
CA LEU A 214 19.16 -3.84 4.41
C LEU A 214 18.91 -5.34 4.20
N VAL A 215 18.13 -6.00 5.07
CA VAL A 215 17.90 -7.45 4.97
C VAL A 215 16.43 -7.79 4.73
N LEU A 216 15.53 -7.46 5.66
CA LEU A 216 14.16 -8.00 5.63
C LEU A 216 13.31 -7.43 4.49
N VAL A 217 13.30 -6.11 4.28
CA VAL A 217 12.49 -5.50 3.21
C VAL A 217 13.01 -5.92 1.82
N PRO A 218 14.35 -5.95 1.53
CA PRO A 218 14.86 -6.47 0.27
C PRO A 218 14.48 -7.95 0.02
N LEU A 219 14.56 -8.80 1.05
CA LEU A 219 14.12 -10.20 0.96
C LEU A 219 12.64 -10.31 0.61
N CYS A 220 11.77 -9.52 1.24
CA CYS A 220 10.35 -9.52 0.91
C CYS A 220 10.09 -9.03 -0.51
N THR A 221 10.84 -8.03 -0.97
CA THR A 221 10.78 -7.53 -2.34
C THR A 221 11.19 -8.60 -3.35
N PHE A 222 12.25 -9.34 -3.05
CA PHE A 222 12.69 -10.48 -3.86
C PHE A 222 11.65 -11.59 -3.93
N VAL A 223 11.03 -11.93 -2.78
CA VAL A 223 9.92 -12.90 -2.73
C VAL A 223 8.73 -12.44 -3.58
N VAL A 224 8.37 -11.14 -3.54
CA VAL A 224 7.31 -10.57 -4.38
C VAL A 224 7.65 -10.67 -5.85
N ILE A 225 8.89 -10.34 -6.25
CA ILE A 225 9.35 -10.42 -7.64
C ILE A 225 9.25 -11.85 -8.15
N ILE A 226 9.82 -12.82 -7.42
CA ILE A 226 9.79 -14.24 -7.80
C ILE A 226 8.34 -14.72 -7.89
N SER A 227 7.53 -14.44 -6.87
CA SER A 227 6.13 -14.89 -6.83
C SER A 227 5.30 -14.30 -7.98
N SER A 228 5.53 -13.02 -8.30
CA SER A 228 4.88 -12.34 -9.42
C SER A 228 5.32 -12.92 -10.76
N GLY A 229 6.60 -13.26 -10.91
CA GLY A 229 7.13 -13.94 -12.09
C GLY A 229 6.52 -15.33 -12.29
N ILE A 230 6.48 -16.15 -11.23
CA ILE A 230 5.84 -17.47 -11.22
C ILE A 230 4.35 -17.34 -11.60
N MET A 231 3.66 -16.38 -10.97
CA MET A 231 2.24 -16.12 -11.24
C MET A 231 2.00 -15.70 -12.68
N ALA A 232 2.82 -14.80 -13.24
CA ALA A 232 2.72 -14.37 -14.64
C ALA A 232 2.93 -15.55 -15.61
N VAL A 233 3.97 -16.36 -15.41
CA VAL A 233 4.23 -17.55 -16.25
C VAL A 233 3.09 -18.56 -16.16
N GLY A 234 2.62 -18.84 -14.95
CA GLY A 234 1.51 -19.77 -14.72
C GLY A 234 0.20 -19.27 -15.34
N LEU A 235 -0.06 -17.96 -15.27
CA LEU A 235 -1.23 -17.33 -15.89
C LEU A 235 -1.19 -17.45 -17.41
N ILE A 236 -0.01 -17.20 -18.03
CA ILE A 236 0.18 -17.37 -19.47
C ILE A 236 -0.04 -18.81 -19.90
N ARG A 237 0.46 -19.78 -19.12
CA ARG A 237 0.25 -21.22 -19.40
C ARG A 237 -1.22 -21.60 -19.31
N SER A 238 -1.91 -21.17 -18.26
CA SER A 238 -3.34 -21.43 -18.07
C SER A 238 -4.18 -20.80 -19.18
N TYR A 239 -3.88 -19.55 -19.58
CA TYR A 239 -4.55 -18.88 -20.69
C TYR A 239 -4.35 -19.62 -22.02
N LYS A 240 -3.12 -20.04 -22.34
CA LYS A 240 -2.83 -20.85 -23.53
C LYS A 240 -3.61 -22.16 -23.52
N PHE A 241 -3.63 -22.86 -22.39
CA PHE A 241 -4.38 -24.11 -22.24
C PHE A 241 -5.88 -23.93 -22.45
N GLN A 242 -6.48 -22.90 -21.85
CA GLN A 242 -7.90 -22.58 -22.05
C GLN A 242 -8.20 -22.23 -23.52
N LYS A 243 -7.32 -21.48 -24.19
CA LYS A 243 -7.47 -21.16 -25.62
C LYS A 243 -7.38 -22.42 -26.49
N MET A 244 -6.52 -23.38 -26.15
CA MET A 244 -6.43 -24.67 -26.83
C MET A 244 -7.69 -25.51 -26.62
N GLN A 245 -8.21 -25.58 -25.40
CA GLN A 245 -9.46 -26.28 -25.11
C GLN A 245 -10.65 -25.68 -25.86
N MET A 246 -10.80 -24.35 -25.87
CA MET A 246 -11.88 -23.69 -26.62
C MET A 246 -11.79 -23.97 -28.13
N ARG A 247 -10.59 -24.03 -28.71
CA ARG A 247 -10.37 -24.40 -30.11
C ARG A 247 -10.67 -25.88 -30.39
N ALA A 248 -10.39 -26.77 -29.44
CA ALA A 248 -10.72 -28.19 -29.57
C ALA A 248 -12.23 -28.41 -29.55
N VAL A 249 -12.94 -27.76 -28.63
CA VAL A 249 -14.41 -27.82 -28.52
C VAL A 249 -15.08 -27.26 -29.78
N SER A 250 -14.61 -26.13 -30.32
CA SER A 250 -15.18 -25.56 -31.56
C SER A 250 -14.92 -26.42 -32.80
N ARG A 251 -13.75 -27.08 -32.88
CA ARG A 251 -13.47 -28.07 -33.93
C ARG A 251 -14.38 -29.29 -33.83
N GLN A 252 -14.60 -29.80 -32.62
CA GLN A 252 -15.46 -30.95 -32.39
C GLN A 252 -16.91 -30.61 -32.74
N ARG A 253 -17.42 -29.44 -32.34
CA ARG A 253 -18.75 -28.96 -32.75
C ARG A 253 -18.91 -28.87 -34.27
N ASN A 254 -17.92 -28.31 -34.97
CA ASN A 254 -17.96 -28.23 -36.44
C ASN A 254 -17.89 -29.60 -37.13
N SER A 255 -17.20 -30.58 -36.55
CA SER A 255 -17.17 -31.95 -37.09
C SER A 255 -18.49 -32.69 -36.83
N THR A 256 -19.12 -32.51 -35.67
CA THR A 256 -20.41 -33.16 -35.35
C THR A 256 -21.54 -32.58 -36.19
N VAL A 257 -21.54 -31.27 -36.43
CA VAL A 257 -22.51 -30.62 -37.34
C VAL A 257 -22.34 -31.14 -38.78
N ARG A 258 -21.10 -31.33 -39.25
CA ARG A 258 -20.83 -31.92 -40.59
C ARG A 258 -21.14 -33.42 -40.68
N ALA A 259 -21.00 -34.16 -39.59
CA ALA A 259 -21.36 -35.58 -39.53
C ALA A 259 -22.87 -35.76 -39.43
N SER A 260 -23.56 -34.97 -38.61
CA SER A 260 -25.02 -34.93 -38.49
C SER A 260 -25.68 -34.51 -39.80
N SER A 261 -25.15 -33.49 -40.50
CA SER A 261 -25.64 -33.09 -41.82
C SER A 261 -25.47 -34.16 -42.92
N ARG A 262 -24.74 -35.24 -42.63
CA ARG A 262 -24.56 -36.40 -43.53
C ARG A 262 -25.51 -37.56 -43.20
N TRP A 263 -26.12 -37.58 -42.01
CA TRP A 263 -27.03 -38.64 -41.55
C TRP A 263 -28.46 -38.16 -41.27
N SER A 264 -28.72 -36.84 -41.27
CA SER A 264 -30.04 -36.26 -41.05
C SER A 264 -30.93 -36.28 -42.31
N THR A 265 -31.29 -37.49 -42.76
CA THR A 265 -32.52 -37.67 -43.55
C THR A 265 -33.56 -38.52 -42.81
N LYS A 266 -33.25 -39.18 -41.69
CA LYS A 266 -34.28 -39.93 -40.94
C LYS A 266 -34.05 -39.93 -39.42
N LEU A 267 -35.05 -39.38 -38.71
CA LEU A 267 -35.35 -39.45 -37.27
C LEU A 267 -34.29 -38.94 -36.29
N GLN A 268 -34.59 -37.82 -35.61
CA GLN A 268 -34.63 -37.73 -34.13
C GLN A 268 -35.13 -36.31 -33.76
N ASN A 269 -36.34 -36.19 -33.21
CA ASN A 269 -36.85 -34.98 -32.56
C ASN A 269 -37.50 -35.46 -31.26
N ALA A 270 -36.75 -35.45 -30.15
CA ALA A 270 -37.30 -35.41 -28.77
C ALA A 270 -36.20 -35.49 -27.69
N GLU A 271 -35.05 -36.14 -27.94
CA GLU A 271 -34.06 -36.43 -26.87
C GLU A 271 -32.87 -35.45 -26.83
N ASP A 272 -32.62 -34.67 -27.90
CA ASP A 272 -31.43 -33.81 -28.00
C ASP A 272 -31.53 -32.48 -27.21
N GLU A 273 -32.72 -32.03 -26.80
CA GLU A 273 -32.87 -30.74 -26.11
C GLU A 273 -32.43 -30.77 -24.63
N GLU A 274 -32.51 -31.93 -23.95
CA GLU A 274 -32.10 -32.05 -22.54
C GLU A 274 -30.57 -32.22 -22.37
N GLU A 275 -29.92 -32.97 -23.25
CA GLU A 275 -28.46 -33.19 -23.19
C GLU A 275 -27.67 -31.96 -23.68
N GLU A 276 -28.11 -31.28 -24.74
CA GLU A 276 -27.44 -30.08 -25.25
C GLU A 276 -27.55 -28.91 -24.26
N GLY A 277 -28.66 -28.84 -23.50
CA GLY A 277 -28.89 -27.86 -22.43
C GLY A 277 -28.04 -28.09 -21.17
N GLN A 278 -27.72 -29.35 -20.81
CA GLN A 278 -26.86 -29.66 -19.67
C GLN A 278 -25.37 -29.44 -19.99
N VAL A 279 -24.90 -29.86 -21.17
CA VAL A 279 -23.49 -29.72 -21.57
C VAL A 279 -23.12 -28.24 -21.76
N THR A 280 -24.01 -27.42 -22.31
CA THR A 280 -23.82 -25.97 -22.44
C THR A 280 -23.84 -25.25 -21.08
N LYS A 281 -24.72 -25.63 -20.14
CA LYS A 281 -24.73 -25.08 -18.77
C LYS A 281 -23.46 -25.43 -17.98
N LEU A 282 -22.99 -26.67 -18.06
CA LEU A 282 -21.74 -27.11 -17.42
C LEU A 282 -20.50 -26.40 -18.01
N GLY A 283 -20.47 -26.21 -19.33
CA GLY A 283 -19.43 -25.43 -20.02
C GLY A 283 -19.40 -23.96 -19.60
N ALA A 284 -20.57 -23.32 -19.54
CA ALA A 284 -20.71 -21.92 -19.13
C ALA A 284 -20.32 -21.70 -17.66
N GLY A 285 -20.73 -22.58 -16.75
CA GLY A 285 -20.39 -22.50 -15.32
C GLY A 285 -18.89 -22.65 -15.05
N ARG A 286 -18.22 -23.57 -15.75
CA ARG A 286 -16.76 -23.78 -15.63
C ARG A 286 -15.96 -22.60 -16.18
N GLN A 287 -16.45 -21.95 -17.24
CA GLN A 287 -15.83 -20.77 -17.86
C GLN A 287 -15.99 -19.52 -16.98
N GLN A 288 -17.15 -19.35 -16.34
CA GLN A 288 -17.40 -18.25 -15.41
C GLN A 288 -16.52 -18.33 -14.15
N LEU A 289 -16.36 -19.52 -13.56
CA LEU A 289 -15.45 -19.71 -12.40
C LEU A 289 -13.98 -19.44 -12.75
N SER A 290 -13.54 -19.84 -13.95
CA SER A 290 -12.19 -19.58 -14.46
C SER A 290 -11.92 -18.08 -14.60
N SER A 291 -12.87 -17.32 -15.18
CA SER A 291 -12.73 -15.88 -15.37
C SER A 291 -12.70 -15.09 -14.04
N LYS A 292 -13.43 -15.54 -13.01
CA LYS A 292 -13.39 -14.95 -11.67
C LYS A 292 -12.01 -15.09 -11.02
N ASN A 293 -11.43 -16.29 -11.06
CA ASN A 293 -10.09 -16.55 -10.52
C ASN A 293 -9.01 -15.74 -11.27
N PHE A 294 -9.17 -15.59 -12.58
CA PHE A 294 -8.27 -14.78 -13.39
C PHE A 294 -8.26 -13.31 -12.97
N ARG A 295 -9.44 -12.71 -12.72
CA ARG A 295 -9.54 -11.31 -12.25
C ARG A 295 -8.86 -11.11 -10.90
N ILE A 296 -9.02 -12.06 -9.98
CA ILE A 296 -8.36 -12.03 -8.67
C ILE A 296 -6.84 -12.05 -8.84
N ILE A 297 -6.32 -12.91 -9.72
CA ILE A 297 -4.89 -12.98 -9.98
C ILE A 297 -4.38 -11.67 -10.59
N GLN A 298 -5.07 -11.11 -11.58
CA GLN A 298 -4.70 -9.81 -12.16
C GLN A 298 -4.62 -8.69 -11.12
N MET A 299 -5.61 -8.64 -10.23
CA MET A 299 -5.65 -7.68 -9.14
C MET A 299 -4.44 -7.78 -8.22
N VAL A 300 -4.10 -9.00 -7.79
CA VAL A 300 -2.92 -9.21 -6.94
C VAL A 300 -1.64 -8.84 -7.68
N THR A 301 -1.52 -9.18 -8.97
CA THR A 301 -0.36 -8.77 -9.78
C THR A 301 -0.19 -7.25 -9.81
N ILE A 302 -1.30 -6.51 -9.98
CA ILE A 302 -1.27 -5.04 -10.03
C ILE A 302 -0.87 -4.46 -8.66
N VAL A 303 -1.47 -4.95 -7.58
CA VAL A 303 -1.12 -4.51 -6.21
C VAL A 303 0.35 -4.79 -5.90
N SER A 304 0.84 -6.00 -6.21
CA SER A 304 2.25 -6.37 -6.01
C SER A 304 3.19 -5.52 -6.87
N ALA A 305 2.83 -5.22 -8.12
CA ALA A 305 3.65 -4.38 -9.00
C ALA A 305 3.69 -2.92 -8.53
N LEU A 306 2.57 -2.38 -8.06
CA LEU A 306 2.50 -1.05 -7.46
C LEU A 306 3.39 -0.98 -6.21
N GLY A 307 3.25 -1.95 -5.31
CA GLY A 307 4.08 -2.02 -4.10
C GLY A 307 5.56 -2.18 -4.41
N LEU A 308 5.92 -2.97 -5.41
CA LEU A 308 7.30 -3.11 -5.86
C LEU A 308 7.86 -1.77 -6.38
N ALA A 309 7.12 -1.08 -7.25
CA ALA A 309 7.56 0.20 -7.81
C ALA A 309 7.78 1.26 -6.71
N CYS A 310 6.85 1.35 -5.75
CA CYS A 310 6.97 2.31 -4.64
C CYS A 310 8.11 1.94 -3.69
N ASN A 311 8.30 0.65 -3.39
CA ASN A 311 9.39 0.18 -2.54
C ASN A 311 10.75 0.42 -3.17
N VAL A 312 10.90 0.28 -4.50
CA VAL A 312 12.16 0.62 -5.20
C VAL A 312 12.57 2.07 -4.94
N VAL A 313 11.63 3.01 -4.99
CA VAL A 313 11.91 4.43 -4.67
C VAL A 313 12.32 4.58 -3.20
N ARG A 314 11.58 3.96 -2.27
CA ARG A 314 11.93 3.96 -0.85
C ARG A 314 13.36 3.47 -0.61
N PHE A 315 13.76 2.35 -1.22
CA PHE A 315 15.11 1.83 -1.09
C PHE A 315 16.17 2.76 -1.66
N GLY A 316 15.93 3.32 -2.85
CA GLY A 316 16.85 4.27 -3.45
C GLY A 316 17.10 5.47 -2.54
N CYS A 317 16.03 6.04 -1.96
CA CYS A 317 16.13 7.16 -1.03
C CYS A 317 16.87 6.79 0.25
N VAL A 318 16.56 5.63 0.86
CA VAL A 318 17.22 5.19 2.10
C VAL A 318 18.70 4.90 1.88
N LEU A 319 19.06 4.21 0.79
CA LEU A 319 20.46 3.93 0.46
C LEU A 319 21.24 5.21 0.19
N TYR A 320 20.62 6.18 -0.48
CA TYR A 320 21.21 7.50 -0.65
C TYR A 320 21.48 8.18 0.69
N VAL A 321 20.48 8.23 1.59
CA VAL A 321 20.65 8.85 2.91
C VAL A 321 21.77 8.16 3.70
N ILE A 322 21.83 6.82 3.72
CA ILE A 322 22.88 6.08 4.43
C ILE A 322 24.27 6.31 3.82
N ALA A 323 24.38 6.33 2.49
CA ALA A 323 25.67 6.48 1.81
C ALA A 323 26.28 7.87 1.99
N PHE A 324 25.44 8.90 2.15
CA PHE A 324 25.86 10.30 2.20
C PHE A 324 25.65 10.94 3.58
N SER A 325 25.32 10.17 4.63
CA SER A 325 25.12 10.71 5.98
C SER A 325 26.41 10.97 6.78
N VAL A 326 27.59 10.93 6.16
CA VAL A 326 28.88 11.02 6.87
C VAL A 326 29.54 12.40 6.72
N ASP A 327 29.19 13.19 5.70
CA ASP A 327 29.72 14.53 5.46
C ASP A 327 28.54 15.51 5.34
N PHE A 328 28.27 16.33 6.35
CA PHE A 328 27.12 17.23 6.33
C PHE A 328 27.53 18.71 6.31
N ASP A 329 27.24 19.36 5.17
CA ASP A 329 27.06 20.81 5.03
C ASP A 329 25.55 21.13 5.02
N ASP A 330 25.14 22.38 5.31
CA ASP A 330 23.72 22.77 5.46
C ASP A 330 22.88 22.43 4.20
N ASN A 331 23.50 22.43 3.02
CA ASN A 331 22.88 22.06 1.75
C ASN A 331 22.40 20.60 1.67
N ASP A 332 23.01 19.70 2.42
CA ASP A 332 22.66 18.28 2.39
C ASP A 332 21.43 17.97 3.26
N THR A 333 21.14 18.80 4.26
CA THR A 333 19.94 18.68 5.10
C THR A 333 18.66 18.92 4.29
N ASP A 334 18.60 20.01 3.50
CA ASP A 334 17.44 20.33 2.65
C ASP A 334 17.18 19.24 1.60
N ARG A 335 18.25 18.70 1.01
CA ARG A 335 18.16 17.61 0.04
C ARG A 335 17.61 16.34 0.68
N GLN A 336 18.05 16.00 1.88
CA GLN A 336 17.54 14.84 2.61
C GLN A 336 16.08 14.99 3.00
N ASN A 337 15.64 16.19 3.40
CA ASN A 337 14.23 16.46 3.68
C ASN A 337 13.37 16.24 2.44
N ILE A 338 13.77 16.81 1.30
CA ILE A 338 13.05 16.63 0.03
C ILE A 338 12.99 15.15 -0.38
N LEU A 339 14.11 14.44 -0.32
CA LEU A 339 14.15 13.01 -0.65
C LEU A 339 13.28 12.17 0.29
N THR A 340 13.26 12.51 1.58
CA THR A 340 12.40 11.86 2.58
C THR A 340 10.93 12.11 2.29
N LEU A 341 10.56 13.34 1.91
CA LEU A 341 9.19 13.68 1.50
C LEU A 341 8.77 12.93 0.22
N ILE A 342 9.66 12.81 -0.77
CA ILE A 342 9.43 12.04 -1.99
C ILE A 342 9.21 10.56 -1.66
N MET A 343 10.06 9.98 -0.84
CA MET A 343 9.90 8.59 -0.36
C MET A 343 8.53 8.39 0.29
N HIS A 344 8.11 9.31 1.17
CA HIS A 344 6.79 9.24 1.81
C HIS A 344 5.64 9.36 0.80
N THR A 345 5.79 10.15 -0.26
CA THR A 345 4.80 10.23 -1.35
C THR A 345 4.57 8.87 -1.99
N PHE A 346 5.63 8.15 -2.32
CA PHE A 346 5.51 6.82 -2.93
C PHE A 346 4.93 5.79 -1.95
N ASN A 347 5.30 5.84 -0.67
CA ASN A 347 4.69 4.99 0.34
C ASN A 347 3.17 5.24 0.44
N LEU A 348 2.75 6.52 0.44
CA LEU A 348 1.34 6.90 0.49
C LEU A 348 0.57 6.51 -0.76
N ILE A 349 1.18 6.60 -1.94
CA ILE A 349 0.60 6.09 -3.19
C ILE A 349 0.33 4.58 -3.06
N ASN A 350 1.29 3.81 -2.57
CA ASN A 350 1.13 2.36 -2.43
C ASN A 350 -0.08 1.98 -1.57
N VAL A 351 -0.22 2.59 -0.39
CA VAL A 351 -1.31 2.27 0.55
C VAL A 351 -2.66 2.86 0.17
N THR A 352 -2.70 3.89 -0.69
CA THR A 352 -3.95 4.59 -1.05
C THR A 352 -4.69 3.94 -2.21
N PHE A 353 -3.95 3.44 -3.21
CA PHE A 353 -4.54 3.05 -4.50
C PHE A 353 -5.04 1.61 -4.56
N ASN A 354 -4.81 0.81 -3.52
CA ASN A 354 -5.31 -0.57 -3.39
C ASN A 354 -6.83 -0.67 -3.64
N SER A 355 -7.60 0.26 -3.08
CA SER A 355 -9.06 0.35 -3.18
C SER A 355 -9.55 0.50 -4.63
N VAL A 356 -8.81 1.21 -5.48
CA VAL A 356 -9.11 1.37 -6.91
C VAL A 356 -8.97 0.02 -7.62
N VAL A 357 -7.93 -0.75 -7.28
CA VAL A 357 -7.75 -2.09 -7.84
C VAL A 357 -8.88 -3.01 -7.36
N TYR A 358 -9.25 -2.96 -6.08
CA TYR A 358 -10.32 -3.80 -5.53
C TYR A 358 -11.66 -3.55 -6.23
N TYR A 359 -12.01 -2.27 -6.43
CA TYR A 359 -13.25 -1.87 -7.10
C TYR A 359 -13.35 -2.37 -8.56
N ASN A 360 -12.23 -2.41 -9.28
CA ASN A 360 -12.21 -2.82 -10.68
C ASN A 360 -12.25 -4.34 -10.86
N TYR A 361 -11.67 -5.11 -9.94
CA TYR A 361 -11.45 -6.55 -10.13
C TYR A 361 -12.32 -7.46 -9.24
N ILE A 362 -12.79 -6.98 -8.08
CA ILE A 362 -13.62 -7.77 -7.18
C ILE A 362 -15.09 -7.35 -7.34
N SER A 363 -15.88 -8.19 -8.02
CA SER A 363 -17.29 -7.89 -8.31
C SER A 363 -18.15 -7.73 -7.05
N THR A 364 -17.92 -8.56 -6.04
CA THR A 364 -18.64 -8.49 -4.76
C THR A 364 -18.32 -7.19 -4.02
N TYR A 365 -17.05 -6.80 -3.98
CA TYR A 365 -16.60 -5.52 -3.43
C TYR A 365 -17.32 -4.35 -4.11
N LYS A 366 -17.32 -4.33 -5.46
CA LYS A 366 -18.00 -3.32 -6.27
C LYS A 366 -19.49 -3.23 -5.97
N ALA A 367 -20.16 -4.37 -5.80
CA ALA A 367 -21.59 -4.43 -5.48
C ALA A 367 -21.88 -3.81 -4.11
N ILE A 368 -21.09 -4.13 -3.08
CA ILE A 368 -21.24 -3.60 -1.73
C ILE A 368 -20.97 -2.10 -1.69
N VAL A 369 -19.89 -1.62 -2.33
CA VAL A 369 -19.60 -0.18 -2.43
C VAL A 369 -20.78 0.56 -3.05
N ARG A 370 -21.35 0.05 -4.15
CA ARG A 370 -22.55 0.65 -4.78
C ARG A 370 -23.77 0.66 -3.86
N GLN A 371 -23.91 -0.32 -2.96
CA GLN A 371 -25.00 -0.34 -1.99
C GLN A 371 -24.77 0.71 -0.88
N ILE A 372 -23.53 0.84 -0.39
CA ILE A 372 -23.17 1.83 0.64
C ILE A 372 -23.43 3.26 0.14
N PHE A 373 -23.07 3.57 -1.10
CA PHE A 373 -23.18 4.91 -1.67
C PHE A 373 -24.47 5.13 -2.49
N ARG A 374 -25.43 4.20 -2.45
CA ARG A 374 -26.72 4.39 -3.14
C ARG A 374 -27.58 5.42 -2.39
N PRO A 375 -28.12 6.45 -3.06
CA PRO A 375 -29.02 7.40 -2.42
C PRO A 375 -30.28 6.71 -1.89
N ARG A 376 -30.62 7.00 -0.63
CA ARG A 376 -31.74 6.39 0.12
C ARG A 376 -33.13 6.62 -0.52
N ASN A 377 -33.25 7.56 -1.46
CA ASN A 377 -34.51 7.96 -2.10
C ASN A 377 -35.04 6.97 -3.17
N SER A 378 -34.50 5.74 -3.23
CA SER A 378 -34.94 4.71 -4.19
C SER A 378 -35.44 3.41 -3.53
N VAL A 379 -35.65 3.40 -2.21
CA VAL A 379 -36.14 2.21 -1.51
C VAL A 379 -37.67 2.27 -1.45
N SER A 380 -38.33 1.48 -2.30
CA SER A 380 -39.68 1.03 -1.99
C SER A 380 -39.63 0.07 -0.78
N PRO A 381 -40.64 0.03 0.10
CA PRO A 381 -40.54 -0.61 1.42
C PRO A 381 -40.36 -2.14 1.43
N ASN A 382 -40.24 -2.82 0.28
CA ASN A 382 -40.40 -4.27 0.19
C ASN A 382 -39.20 -5.08 -0.32
N SER A 383 -38.00 -4.51 -0.47
CA SER A 383 -36.81 -5.31 -0.83
C SER A 383 -35.99 -5.72 0.40
N ASN A 384 -36.56 -6.66 1.16
CA ASN A 384 -35.85 -7.36 2.23
C ASN A 384 -34.64 -8.13 1.69
N ILE A 385 -33.48 -7.78 2.23
CA ILE A 385 -32.32 -8.62 2.61
C ILE A 385 -32.48 -10.12 2.27
N SER A 386 -32.32 -10.48 1.01
CA SER A 386 -32.36 -11.89 0.56
C SER A 386 -31.16 -12.29 -0.31
N TYR A 387 -30.19 -11.39 -0.55
CA TYR A 387 -29.04 -11.69 -1.41
C TYR A 387 -27.72 -12.05 -0.68
N ILE A 388 -27.72 -12.23 0.65
CA ILE A 388 -26.50 -12.60 1.42
C ILE A 388 -26.54 -14.06 1.92
N LYS A 389 -27.61 -14.81 1.64
CA LYS A 389 -27.66 -16.27 1.87
C LYS A 389 -28.15 -16.97 0.60
N GLY A 390 -27.22 -17.29 -0.29
CA GLY A 390 -27.48 -18.12 -1.46
C GLY A 390 -26.18 -18.75 -1.95
N GLU A 391 -25.96 -19.99 -1.50
CA GLU A 391 -24.99 -21.01 -1.95
C GLU A 391 -23.48 -20.81 -1.65
#